data_AF-A0A9W4E621-F1
#
_entry.id   AF-A0A9W4E621-F1
#
_cell.length_a   1.000
_cell.length_b   1.000
_cell.length_c   1.000
_cell.angle_alpha   90.00
_cell.angle_beta   90.00
_cell.angle_gamma   90.00
#
_symmetry.space_group_name_H-M   'P 1'
#
loop_
_entity.id
_entity.type
_entity.pdbx_description
1 polymer ?
#
loop_
_entity_poly.entity_id
_entity_poly.type
_entity_poly.pdbx_seq_one_letter_code
_entity_poly.pdbx_strand_id
1 'polypeptide(L)'
;MRVSSNSEHDKLPIRMLHDRVLVRHEAGEGERRSGGGILIPATAAVGRRLAWAEVVAAGQNVRTVEVGDRVLYDPEDRAEVEVRGVAYVLMRERDLHAVASERLKGTDDSTGLYL
;
A
#
# COMPACT_ATOMS: atom_id res chain seq x y z
N MET A 1 -13.64 -24.52 19.09
CA MET A 1 -12.20 -24.42 18.82
C MET A 1 -11.98 -23.18 17.95
N ARG A 2 -11.71 -22.02 18.58
CA ARG A 2 -11.52 -20.76 17.85
C ARG A 2 -10.08 -20.71 17.35
N VAL A 3 -9.90 -20.64 16.04
CA VAL A 3 -8.59 -20.40 15.42
C VAL A 3 -8.29 -18.92 15.62
N SER A 4 -7.46 -18.61 16.62
CA SER A 4 -6.89 -17.28 16.78
C SER A 4 -5.90 -17.08 15.63
N SER A 5 -6.30 -16.32 14.62
CA SER A 5 -5.39 -15.79 13.59
C SER A 5 -4.43 -14.81 14.25
N ASN A 6 -3.33 -15.33 14.79
CA ASN A 6 -2.25 -14.52 15.32
C ASN A 6 -1.66 -13.77 14.12
N SER A 7 -1.95 -12.48 14.00
CA SER A 7 -1.39 -11.65 12.94
C SER A 7 0.13 -11.62 13.11
N GLU A 8 0.84 -12.27 12.20
CA GLU A 8 2.31 -12.21 12.08
C GLU A 8 2.76 -10.81 11.62
N HIS A 9 2.34 -9.76 12.31
CA HIS A 9 3.13 -8.53 12.42
C HIS A 9 4.23 -8.80 13.44
N ASP A 10 5.09 -9.77 13.14
CA ASP A 10 6.35 -9.93 13.84
C ASP A 10 7.08 -8.61 13.60
N LYS A 11 7.09 -7.73 14.62
CA LYS A 11 7.61 -6.38 14.53
C LYS A 11 9.01 -6.47 13.94
N LEU A 12 9.12 -6.15 12.64
CA LEU A 12 10.41 -6.05 11.97
C LEU A 12 11.28 -5.16 12.86
N PRO A 13 12.50 -5.57 13.24
CA PRO A 13 13.38 -4.80 14.11
C PRO A 13 13.97 -3.60 13.35
N ILE A 14 13.11 -2.81 12.72
CA ILE A 14 13.41 -1.67 11.87
C ILE A 14 12.78 -0.46 12.52
N ARG A 15 13.61 0.55 12.80
CA ARG A 15 13.14 1.87 13.20
C ARG A 15 13.12 2.77 11.98
N MET A 16 11.91 3.14 11.55
CA MET A 16 11.72 4.11 10.48
C MET A 16 12.10 5.51 10.97
N LEU A 17 12.71 6.31 10.09
CA LEU A 17 13.17 7.66 10.40
C LEU A 17 12.37 8.71 9.65
N HIS A 18 12.20 9.88 10.26
CA HIS A 18 11.56 11.04 9.63
C HIS A 18 10.16 10.71 9.08
N ASP A 19 9.88 11.15 7.85
CA ASP A 19 8.67 10.95 7.06
C ASP A 19 8.71 9.65 6.25
N ARG A 20 9.55 8.67 6.60
CA ARG A 20 9.70 7.43 5.83
C ARG A 20 8.62 6.41 6.17
N VAL A 21 8.14 5.73 5.14
CA VAL A 21 7.14 4.67 5.22
C VAL A 21 7.71 3.42 4.54
N LEU A 22 7.58 2.27 5.20
CA LEU A 22 7.92 0.97 4.65
C LEU A 22 6.61 0.27 4.30
N VAL A 23 6.50 -0.20 3.06
CA VAL A 23 5.30 -0.88 2.56
C VAL A 23 5.66 -2.24 1.98
N ARG A 24 4.70 -3.16 2.02
CA ARG A 24 4.78 -4.46 1.36
C ARG A 24 3.82 -4.45 0.18
N HIS A 25 4.31 -4.80 -1.01
CA HIS A 25 3.46 -4.96 -2.18
C HIS A 25 2.35 -5.97 -1.92
N GLU A 26 1.12 -5.59 -2.27
CA GLU A 26 0.00 -6.52 -2.27
C GLU A 26 0.15 -7.40 -3.53
N ALA A 27 0.55 -8.66 -3.34
CA ALA A 27 0.68 -9.62 -4.43
C ALA A 27 -0.72 -9.96 -4.97
N GLY A 28 -1.22 -9.18 -5.94
CA GLY A 28 -2.61 -9.35 -6.41
C GLY A 28 -2.96 -8.87 -7.83
N GLU A 29 -2.14 -8.06 -8.51
CA GLU A 29 -2.57 -7.44 -9.79
C GLU A 29 -1.75 -7.83 -11.03
N GLY A 30 -1.03 -8.96 -10.99
CA GLY A 30 -0.31 -9.50 -12.15
C GLY A 30 -1.21 -10.10 -13.23
N GLU A 31 -2.33 -10.72 -12.86
CA GLU A 31 -3.28 -11.33 -13.79
C GLU A 31 -4.50 -10.42 -14.02
N ARG A 32 -4.46 -9.62 -15.10
CA ARG A 32 -5.64 -8.90 -15.59
C ARG A 32 -6.66 -9.90 -16.13
N ARG A 33 -7.69 -10.25 -15.35
CA ARG A 33 -9.04 -10.38 -15.92
C ARG A 33 -9.62 -8.98 -15.96
N SER A 34 -9.79 -8.41 -17.16
CA SER A 34 -10.63 -7.21 -17.29
C SER A 34 -12.04 -7.54 -16.78
N GLY A 35 -12.85 -6.54 -16.39
CA GLY A 35 -14.21 -6.74 -15.88
C GLY A 35 -15.16 -7.52 -16.82
N GLY A 36 -14.74 -7.82 -18.05
CA GLY A 36 -15.41 -8.70 -19.01
C GLY A 36 -14.77 -10.08 -19.21
N GLY A 37 -13.83 -10.51 -18.36
CA GLY A 37 -13.20 -11.85 -18.43
C GLY A 37 -12.07 -12.00 -19.45
N ILE A 38 -11.59 -10.92 -20.06
CA ILE A 38 -10.52 -10.98 -21.07
C ILE A 38 -9.15 -10.85 -20.38
N LEU A 39 -8.26 -11.80 -20.67
CA LEU A 39 -6.85 -11.79 -20.27
C LEU A 39 -6.09 -10.78 -21.14
N ILE A 40 -5.65 -9.66 -20.55
CA ILE A 40 -4.86 -8.66 -21.28
C ILE A 40 -3.36 -9.03 -21.15
N PRO A 41 -2.66 -9.36 -22.25
CA PRO A 41 -1.25 -9.69 -22.21
C PRO A 41 -0.41 -8.49 -21.74
N ALA A 42 0.67 -8.78 -20.99
CA ALA A 42 1.53 -7.78 -20.35
C ALA A 42 2.16 -6.74 -21.32
N THR A 43 2.13 -7.01 -22.62
CA THR A 43 2.70 -6.16 -23.69
C THR A 43 1.76 -5.07 -24.21
N ALA A 44 0.48 -5.06 -23.81
CA ALA A 44 -0.46 -4.02 -24.20
C ALA A 44 -0.22 -2.74 -23.38
N ALA A 45 0.71 -1.92 -23.88
CA ALA A 45 1.01 -0.53 -23.54
C ALA A 45 0.50 -0.05 -22.16
N VAL A 46 1.43 -0.19 -21.22
CA VAL A 46 1.46 0.29 -19.84
C VAL A 46 1.34 1.82 -19.83
N GLY A 47 0.16 2.36 -19.50
CA GLY A 47 0.11 3.65 -18.82
C GLY A 47 0.71 3.48 -17.42
N ARG A 48 1.43 4.48 -16.91
CA ARG A 48 2.01 4.49 -15.56
C ARG A 48 0.95 4.07 -14.54
N ARG A 49 1.01 2.81 -14.10
CA ARG A 49 -0.01 2.22 -13.23
C ARG A 49 0.47 2.39 -11.80
N LEU A 50 -0.29 3.16 -11.05
CA LEU A 50 -0.10 3.23 -9.60
C LEU A 50 -0.37 1.85 -8.99
N ALA A 51 0.42 1.50 -7.98
CA ALA A 51 0.35 0.23 -7.28
C ALA A 51 -0.18 0.43 -5.86
N TRP A 52 -0.96 -0.54 -5.37
CA TRP A 52 -1.36 -0.62 -3.98
C TRP A 52 -0.35 -1.42 -3.16
N ALA A 53 -0.12 -0.97 -1.92
CA ALA A 53 0.68 -1.69 -0.94
C ALA A 53 0.15 -1.47 0.47
N GLU A 54 0.50 -2.39 1.37
CA GLU A 54 0.16 -2.32 2.78
C GLU A 54 1.31 -1.68 3.57
N VAL A 55 1.00 -0.72 4.44
CA VAL A 55 1.99 -0.09 5.32
C VAL A 55 2.39 -1.06 6.43
N VAL A 56 3.68 -1.40 6.49
CA VAL A 56 4.22 -2.32 7.52
C VAL A 56 5.01 -1.58 8.61
N ALA A 57 5.53 -0.39 8.32
CA ALA A 57 6.16 0.48 9.32
C ALA A 57 6.11 1.96 8.91
N ALA A 58 6.04 2.86 9.89
CA ALA A 58 6.00 4.31 9.70
C ALA A 58 7.01 5.04 10.61
N GLY A 59 7.65 6.09 10.09
CA GLY A 59 8.59 6.95 10.81
C GLY A 59 7.89 7.94 11.74
N GLN A 60 8.64 8.53 12.66
CA GLN A 60 8.06 9.37 13.71
C GLN A 60 7.39 10.67 13.22
N ASN A 61 7.68 11.12 11.98
CA ASN A 61 7.10 12.33 11.42
C ASN A 61 5.94 12.04 10.45
N VAL A 62 5.58 10.78 10.24
CA VAL A 62 4.43 10.35 9.44
C VAL A 62 3.15 10.69 10.21
N ARG A 63 2.16 11.27 9.53
CA ARG A 63 0.93 11.80 10.15
C ARG A 63 -0.36 11.32 9.50
N THR A 64 -0.32 10.98 8.22
CA THR A 64 -1.47 10.69 7.38
C THR A 64 -1.72 9.20 7.21
N VAL A 65 -0.72 8.36 7.48
CA VAL A 65 -0.82 6.90 7.35
C VAL A 65 -0.40 6.18 8.63
N GLU A 66 -1.04 5.04 8.89
CA GLU A 66 -0.75 4.14 10.00
C GLU A 66 -0.40 2.74 9.48
N VAL A 67 0.24 1.93 10.33
CA VAL A 67 0.52 0.52 10.02
C VAL A 67 -0.79 -0.23 9.77
N GLY A 68 -0.84 -0.99 8.68
CA GLY A 68 -2.03 -1.70 8.19
C GLY A 68 -2.90 -0.90 7.21
N ASP A 69 -2.65 0.40 7.01
CA ASP A 69 -3.33 1.15 5.96
C ASP A 69 -2.87 0.68 4.57
N ARG A 70 -3.77 0.75 3.59
CA ARG A 70 -3.42 0.54 2.18
C ARG A 70 -3.08 1.86 1.54
N VAL A 71 -1.98 1.93 0.81
CA VAL A 71 -1.50 3.16 0.17
C VAL A 71 -1.26 2.96 -1.31
N LEU A 72 -1.60 4.00 -2.08
CA LEU A 72 -1.42 4.05 -3.51
C LEU A 72 -0.16 4.86 -3.82
N TYR A 73 0.74 4.34 -4.64
CA TYR A 73 2.00 5.00 -4.99
C TYR A 73 2.43 4.62 -6.41
N ASP A 74 3.42 5.33 -6.95
CA ASP A 74 4.04 4.96 -8.22
C ASP A 74 5.26 4.04 -8.02
N PRO A 75 5.29 2.85 -8.65
CA PRO A 75 6.40 1.90 -8.48
C PRO A 75 7.67 2.25 -9.26
N GLU A 76 7.63 3.10 -10.29
CA GLU A 76 8.77 3.30 -11.22
C GLU A 76 9.99 4.00 -10.58
N ASP A 77 9.85 4.64 -9.43
CA ASP A 77 10.91 5.46 -8.79
C ASP A 77 10.99 5.24 -7.27
N ARG A 78 11.03 3.98 -6.82
CA ARG A 78 11.08 3.68 -5.38
C ARG A 78 12.20 2.71 -5.03
N ALA A 79 12.73 2.87 -3.82
CA ALA A 79 13.79 2.04 -3.31
C ALA A 79 13.22 0.72 -2.77
N GLU A 80 13.61 -0.40 -3.37
CA GLU A 80 13.34 -1.72 -2.82
C GLU A 80 14.36 -2.08 -1.73
N VAL A 81 13.89 -2.74 -0.68
CA VAL A 81 14.74 -3.28 0.38
C VAL A 81 14.28 -4.68 0.75
N GLU A 82 15.24 -5.58 0.93
CA GLU A 82 14.95 -6.94 1.35
C GLU A 82 15.26 -7.09 2.85
N VAL A 83 14.28 -7.58 3.61
CA VAL A 83 14.46 -7.87 5.03
C VAL A 83 13.95 -9.27 5.33
N ARG A 84 14.83 -10.13 5.87
CA ARG A 84 14.52 -11.54 6.17
C ARG A 84 13.94 -12.31 4.97
N GLY A 85 14.42 -12.04 3.75
CA GLY A 85 13.94 -12.72 2.54
C GLY A 85 12.63 -12.15 1.97
N VAL A 86 12.12 -11.05 2.51
CA VAL A 86 10.88 -10.40 2.04
C VAL A 86 11.22 -9.04 1.44
N ALA A 87 10.72 -8.79 0.24
CA ALA A 87 10.86 -7.51 -0.45
C ALA A 87 9.85 -6.48 0.09
N TYR A 88 10.36 -5.30 0.38
CA TYR A 88 9.60 -4.13 0.81
C TYR A 88 9.99 -2.93 -0.04
N VAL A 89 9.12 -1.91 -0.04
CA VAL A 89 9.40 -0.64 -0.70
C VAL A 89 9.49 0.46 0.35
N LEU A 90 10.58 1.21 0.29
CA LEU A 90 10.85 2.35 1.16
C LEU A 90 10.57 3.66 0.41
N MET A 91 9.73 4.50 1.00
CA MET A 91 9.34 5.79 0.40
C MET A 91 9.15 6.87 1.47
N ARG A 92 8.92 8.11 1.03
CA ARG A 92 8.45 9.16 1.95
C ARG A 92 6.94 9.25 1.91
N GLU A 93 6.34 9.72 2.99
CA GLU A 93 4.91 9.95 3.10
C GLU A 93 4.36 10.84 1.98
N ARG A 94 5.10 11.90 1.60
CA ARG A 94 4.70 12.81 0.51
C ARG A 94 4.67 12.17 -0.88
N ASP A 95 5.26 10.99 -1.04
CA ASP A 95 5.34 10.28 -2.31
C ASP A 95 4.12 9.34 -2.51
N LEU A 96 3.23 9.28 -1.51
CA LEU A 96 1.97 8.56 -1.54
C LEU A 96 0.88 9.40 -2.22
N HIS A 97 0.11 8.77 -3.09
CA HIS A 97 -0.98 9.41 -3.84
C HIS A 97 -2.32 9.31 -3.12
N ALA A 98 -2.57 8.22 -2.39
CA ALA A 98 -3.80 8.02 -1.63
C ALA A 98 -3.58 7.04 -0.48
N VAL A 99 -4.47 7.11 0.52
CA VAL A 99 -4.58 6.15 1.61
C VAL A 99 -6.01 5.61 1.69
N ALA A 100 -6.15 4.29 1.73
CA ALA A 100 -7.38 3.57 2.01
C ALA A 100 -7.28 3.01 3.43
N SER A 101 -7.97 3.67 4.36
CA SER A 101 -8.05 3.27 5.76
C SER A 101 -9.49 2.94 6.12
N GLU A 102 -9.69 1.90 6.94
CA GLU A 102 -11.02 1.59 7.50
C GLU A 102 -11.55 2.77 8.34
N ARG A 103 -10.67 3.63 8.88
CA ARG A 103 -11.04 4.86 9.60
C ARG A 103 -11.77 5.87 8.71
N LEU A 104 -11.54 5.84 7.40
CA LEU A 104 -12.17 6.74 6.42
C LEU A 104 -13.50 6.21 5.88
N LYS A 105 -13.85 4.94 6.12
CA LYS A 105 -15.15 4.37 5.70
C LYS A 105 -16.36 4.93 6.45
N GLY A 106 -16.14 5.73 7.50
CA GLY A 106 -17.19 6.46 8.20
C GLY A 106 -17.57 7.80 7.55
N THR A 107 -16.97 8.16 6.40
CA THR A 107 -17.17 9.47 5.74
C THR A 107 -18.06 9.42 4.50
N ASP A 108 -18.79 8.33 4.29
CA ASP A 108 -19.71 8.11 3.14
C ASP A 108 -20.86 9.14 3.02
N ASP A 109 -20.92 10.17 3.87
CA ASP A 109 -21.93 11.23 3.84
C ASP A 109 -21.44 12.63 3.46
N SER A 110 -20.18 12.83 3.03
CA SER A 110 -19.78 14.16 2.58
C SER A 110 -18.72 14.18 1.48
N THR A 111 -19.00 13.59 0.33
CA THR A 111 -18.58 14.27 -0.91
C THR A 111 -19.42 15.54 -0.99
N GLY A 112 -18.93 16.62 -0.35
CA GLY A 112 -19.57 17.94 -0.26
C GLY A 112 -19.60 18.63 -1.62
N LEU A 113 -20.29 18.04 -2.58
CA LEU A 113 -20.56 18.57 -3.90
C LEU A 113 -22.05 18.94 -3.95
N TYR A 114 -22.38 20.04 -3.28
CA TYR A 114 -23.62 20.77 -3.54
C TYR A 114 -23.21 22.13 -4.10
N LEU A 115 -23.46 22.31 -5.40
CA LEU A 115 -23.53 23.61 -6.08
C LEU A 115 -24.84 24.32 -5.71
#